data_AF-A0A355C7L2-F1
#
_entry.id   AF-A0A355C7L2-F1
#
_cell.length_a   1.000
_cell.length_b   1.000
_cell.length_c   1.000
_cell.angle_alpha   90.00
_cell.angle_beta   90.00
_cell.angle_gamma   90.00
#
_symmetry.space_group_name_H-M   'P 1'
#
loop_
_entity.id
_entity.type
_entity.pdbx_description
1 polymer ?
#
loop_
_entity_poly.entity_id
_entity_poly.type
_entity_poly.pdbx_seq_one_letter_code
_entity_poly.pdbx_strand_id
1 'polypeptide(L)' 'LITINAWNEWVEGSYLLPDMQNGFGYLKAVKEVMSGEYEP' A
#
# COMPACT_ATOMS: atom_id res chain seq x y z
N LEU A 1 0.79 -16.04 -6.56
CA LEU A 1 -0.10 -15.47 -5.52
C LEU A 1 0.77 -14.59 -4.63
N ILE A 2 0.39 -13.32 -4.43
CA ILE A 2 1.06 -12.38 -3.54
C ILE A 2 0.04 -11.98 -2.47
N THR A 3 0.47 -11.92 -1.21
CA THR A 3 -0.34 -11.49 -0.07
C THR A 3 0.33 -10.29 0.59
N ILE A 4 -0.43 -9.24 0.90
CA ILE A 4 0.06 -8.03 1.57
C ILE A 4 -0.55 -8.00 2.97
N ASN A 5 0.31 -7.94 3.99
CA ASN A 5 -0.09 -7.73 5.38
C ASN A 5 0.03 -6.25 5.72
N ALA A 6 -0.98 -5.57 6.25
CA ALA A 6 -2.40 -5.89 6.40
C ALA A 6 -3.22 -4.73 5.79
N TRP A 7 -4.55 -4.86 5.73
CA TRP A 7 -5.37 -3.69 5.45
C TRP A 7 -5.23 -2.65 6.57
N ASN A 8 -5.24 -3.06 7.84
CA ASN A 8 -5.43 -2.16 8.98
C ASN A 8 -4.67 -2.59 10.25
N GLU A 9 -3.38 -2.94 10.13
CA GLU A 9 -2.55 -3.24 11.30
C GLU A 9 -1.64 -2.05 11.64
N TRP A 10 -2.10 -1.22 12.57
CA TRP A 10 -1.44 0.03 12.94
C TRP A 10 -0.33 -0.15 13.97
N VAL A 11 -0.49 -1.10 14.89
CA VAL A 11 0.44 -1.24 16.02
C VAL A 11 1.78 -1.74 15.52
N GLU A 12 1.75 -2.64 14.53
CA GLU A 12 2.95 -3.17 13.87
C GLU A 12 3.40 -2.32 12.67
N GLY A 13 2.66 -1.25 12.34
CA GLY A 13 2.98 -0.34 11.24
C GLY A 13 2.76 -0.91 9.83
N SER A 14 2.27 -2.15 9.71
CA SER A 14 1.99 -2.81 8.44
C SER A 14 0.53 -2.60 8.01
N TYR A 15 0.16 -1.39 7.62
CA TYR A 15 -1.19 -1.05 7.16
C TYR A 15 -1.18 -0.53 5.72
N LEU A 16 -2.22 -0.88 4.97
CA LEU A 16 -2.50 -0.36 3.63
C LEU A 16 -3.63 0.69 3.64
N LEU A 17 -4.37 0.79 4.74
CA LEU A 17 -5.44 1.75 4.94
C LEU A 17 -4.90 3.18 4.76
N PRO A 18 -5.61 4.05 4.02
CA PRO A 18 -5.22 5.45 3.91
C PRO A 18 -5.12 6.14 5.27
N ASP A 19 -4.05 6.90 5.44
CA ASP A 19 -3.73 7.63 6.67
C ASP A 19 -3.58 9.13 6.40
N MET A 20 -3.38 9.94 7.45
CA MET A 20 -3.23 11.40 7.31
C MET A 20 -1.87 11.86 6.76
N GLN A 21 -0.82 11.07 6.97
CA GLN A 21 0.55 11.32 6.50
C GLN A 21 0.72 10.97 5.02
N ASN A 22 0.25 9.80 4.58
CA ASN A 22 0.48 9.25 3.25
C ASN A 22 -0.78 9.28 2.36
N GLY A 23 -1.96 9.52 2.93
CA GLY A 23 -3.22 9.47 2.17
C GLY A 23 -3.37 8.12 1.46
N PHE A 24 -3.60 8.16 0.15
CA PHE A 24 -3.70 6.95 -0.69
C PHE A 24 -2.34 6.47 -1.23
N GLY A 25 -1.21 6.96 -0.70
CA GLY A 25 0.14 6.68 -1.23
C GLY A 25 0.42 5.20 -1.41
N TYR A 26 0.18 4.37 -0.39
CA TYR A 26 0.41 2.93 -0.48
C TYR A 26 -0.47 2.24 -1.52
N LEU A 27 -1.75 2.63 -1.63
CA LEU A 27 -2.67 2.08 -2.62
C LEU A 27 -2.30 2.48 -4.05
N LYS A 28 -1.77 3.68 -4.26
CA LYS A 28 -1.25 4.13 -5.55
C LYS A 28 -0.01 3.34 -5.95
N ALA A 29 0.93 3.15 -5.03
CA ALA A 29 2.13 2.33 -5.28
C ALA A 29 1.76 0.88 -5.66
N VAL A 30 0.82 0.27 -4.93
CA VAL A 30 0.30 -1.06 -5.28
C VAL A 30 -0.33 -1.04 -6.68
N LYS A 31 -1.12 -0.01 -7.00
CA LYS A 31 -1.72 0.11 -8.33
C LYS A 31 -0.66 0.19 -9.43
N GLU A 32 0.36 1.04 -9.29
CA GLU A 32 1.44 1.22 -10.27
C GLU A 32 2.21 -0.07 -10.52
N VAL A 33 2.53 -0.83 -9.47
CA VAL A 33 3.20 -2.13 -9.59
C VAL A 33 2.30 -3.15 -10.31
N MET A 34 1.00 -3.16 -10.00
CA MET A 34 0.05 -4.11 -10.56
C MET A 34 -0.39 -3.74 -11.99
N SER A 35 -0.34 -2.47 -12.37
CA SER A 35 -0.61 -2.00 -13.74
C SER A 35 0.62 -2.09 -14.65
N GLY A 36 1.81 -2.31 -14.09
CA GLY A 36 3.08 -2.29 -14.83
C GLY A 36 3.57 -0.88 -15.17
N GLU A 37 3.04 0.15 -14.51
CA GLU A 37 3.40 1.56 -14.67
C GLU A 37 4.53 1.99 -13.71
N TYR A 38 4.95 1.11 -12.80
CA TYR A 38 6.01 1.41 -11.83
C TYR A 38 7.38 1.51 -12.50
N GLU A 39 7.99 2.69 -12.40
CA GLU A 39 9.38 2.97 -12.80
C GLU A 39 10.28 3.01 -11.54
N PRO A 40 11.32 2.15 -11.44
CA PRO A 40 12.15 1.99 -10.25
C PRO A 40 13.22 3.06 -10.04
#